data_AF-W7MT44-F1
#
_entry.id   AF-W7MT44-F1
#
_cell.length_a   1.000
_cell.length_b   1.000
_cell.length_c   1.000
_cell.angle_alpha   90.00
_cell.angle_beta   90.00
_cell.angle_gamma   90.00
#
_symmetry.space_group_name_H-M   'P 1'
#
loop_
_entity.id
_entity.type
_entity.pdbx_description
1 polymer ?
#
loop_
_entity_poly.entity_id
_entity_poly.type
_entity_poly.pdbx_seq_one_letter_code
_entity_poly.pdbx_strand_id
1 'polypeptide(L)'
;MDNSSLMLALQLQQQDLSLWGQSKKGKQREGQVTDSDLALEACRHELELMAAQISDQALALSIARAVESDGQLIREAQLVEEQAAKDREYAIRLSNDPIAATRSDPAKTKKLQRVEEEHDDDLIDILR
;
A
#
# COMPACT_ATOMS: atom_id res chain seq x y z
N MET A 1 -1.81 23.53 -3.10
CA MET A 1 -3.15 22.97 -2.84
C MET A 1 -3.02 21.47 -2.94
N ASP A 2 -3.62 20.71 -2.04
CA ASP A 2 -3.63 19.24 -2.07
C ASP A 2 -4.76 18.70 -2.98
N ASN A 3 -4.66 17.44 -3.39
CA ASN A 3 -5.61 16.81 -4.32
C ASN A 3 -7.05 16.83 -3.77
N SER A 4 -7.24 16.71 -2.46
CA SER A 4 -8.56 16.78 -1.83
C SER A 4 -9.17 18.17 -1.95
N SER A 5 -8.39 19.23 -1.71
CA SER A 5 -8.86 20.61 -1.92
C SER A 5 -9.18 20.89 -3.39
N LEU A 6 -8.36 20.38 -4.33
CA LEU A 6 -8.62 20.54 -5.76
C LEU A 6 -9.90 19.82 -6.19
N MET A 7 -10.11 18.59 -5.72
CA MET A 7 -11.32 17.82 -6.01
C MET A 7 -12.58 18.52 -5.47
N LEU A 8 -12.51 19.07 -4.25
CA LEU A 8 -13.60 19.84 -3.67
C LEU A 8 -13.91 21.10 -4.49
N ALA A 9 -12.88 21.83 -4.93
CA ALA A 9 -13.05 23.01 -5.76
C ALA A 9 -13.75 22.67 -7.10
N LEU A 10 -13.37 21.57 -7.74
CA LEU A 10 -14.02 21.09 -8.97
C LEU A 10 -15.48 20.70 -8.72
N GLN A 11 -15.78 20.03 -7.61
CA GLN A 11 -17.16 19.66 -7.24
C GLN A 11 -18.04 20.89 -7.03
N LEU A 12 -17.53 21.92 -6.36
CA LEU A 12 -18.25 23.19 -6.18
C LEU A 12 -18.51 23.87 -7.53
N GLN A 13 -17.51 23.92 -8.41
CA GLN A 13 -17.67 24.52 -9.73
C GLN A 13 -18.68 23.75 -10.61
N GLN A 14 -18.73 22.41 -10.50
CA GLN A 14 -19.76 21.61 -11.17
C GLN A 14 -21.16 21.89 -10.61
N GLN A 15 -21.30 22.07 -9.29
CA GLN A 15 -22.57 22.49 -8.68
C GLN A 15 -23.02 23.85 -9.21
N ASP A 16 -22.10 24.82 -9.28
CA ASP A 16 -22.40 26.16 -9.79
C ASP A 16 -22.90 26.12 -11.24
N LEU A 17 -22.24 25.35 -12.11
CA LEU A 17 -22.70 25.16 -13.49
C LEU A 17 -24.08 24.50 -13.55
N SER A 18 -24.37 23.54 -12.66
CA SER A 18 -25.67 22.88 -12.61
C SER A 18 -26.79 23.85 -12.18
N LEU A 19 -26.54 24.69 -11.19
CA LEU A 19 -27.47 25.71 -10.71
C LEU A 19 -27.71 26.80 -11.76
N TRP A 20 -26.66 27.20 -12.47
CA TRP A 20 -26.77 28.16 -13.56
C TRP A 20 -27.59 27.59 -14.73
N GLY A 21 -27.37 26.33 -15.09
CA GLY A 21 -28.14 25.63 -16.11
C GLY A 21 -29.64 25.55 -15.76
N GLN A 22 -29.97 25.26 -14.50
CA GLN A 22 -31.35 25.23 -14.01
C GLN A 22 -32.01 26.61 -13.95
N SER A 23 -31.23 27.67 -13.73
CA SER A 23 -31.74 29.05 -13.63
C SER A 23 -32.02 29.70 -14.99
N LYS A 24 -31.60 29.10 -16.11
CA LYS A 24 -31.91 29.59 -17.46
C LYS A 24 -33.41 29.43 -17.78
N LYS A 25 -34.19 30.48 -17.56
CA LYS A 25 -35.57 30.58 -18.07
C LYS A 25 -35.53 30.80 -19.59
N GLY A 26 -36.02 29.82 -20.35
CA GLY A 26 -35.99 29.80 -21.81
C GLY A 26 -36.55 31.07 -22.46
N LYS A 27 -35.67 31.89 -23.04
CA LYS A 27 -36.02 32.99 -23.96
C LYS A 27 -35.70 32.63 -25.42
N GLN A 28 -35.32 31.38 -25.68
CA GLN A 28 -34.78 30.92 -26.95
C GLN A 28 -35.85 30.26 -27.81
N ARG A 29 -35.69 30.34 -29.13
CA ARG A 29 -36.49 29.54 -30.07
C ARG A 29 -36.14 28.07 -29.88
N GLU A 30 -37.16 27.22 -29.93
CA GLU A 30 -37.01 25.77 -29.87
C GLU A 30 -36.02 25.30 -30.95
N GLY A 31 -34.98 24.57 -30.54
CA GLY A 31 -33.94 24.02 -31.44
C GLY A 31 -32.70 24.89 -31.68
N GLN A 32 -32.55 26.07 -31.08
CA GLN A 32 -31.31 26.86 -31.17
C GLN A 32 -30.42 26.67 -29.94
N VAL A 33 -29.21 26.12 -30.17
CA VAL A 33 -28.11 26.11 -29.20
C VAL A 33 -27.41 27.47 -29.25
N THR A 34 -27.26 28.13 -28.11
CA THR A 34 -26.53 29.40 -28.04
C THR A 34 -25.04 29.16 -27.78
N ASP A 35 -24.21 30.14 -28.14
CA ASP A 35 -22.79 30.12 -27.76
C ASP A 35 -22.60 29.93 -26.25
N SER A 36 -23.54 30.43 -25.43
CA SER A 36 -23.51 30.25 -23.97
C SER A 36 -23.84 28.83 -23.51
N ASP A 37 -24.60 28.07 -24.30
CA ASP A 37 -24.88 26.66 -24.03
C ASP A 37 -23.66 25.82 -24.40
N LEU A 38 -23.06 26.09 -25.57
CA LEU A 38 -21.82 25.45 -26.00
C LEU A 38 -20.66 25.72 -25.03
N ALA A 39 -20.51 26.96 -24.57
CA ALA A 39 -19.49 27.33 -23.59
C ALA A 39 -19.69 26.61 -22.25
N LEU A 40 -20.94 26.45 -21.79
CA LEU A 40 -21.21 25.69 -20.56
C LEU A 40 -20.88 24.20 -20.74
N GLU A 41 -21.24 23.60 -21.87
CA GLU A 41 -20.91 22.21 -22.16
C GLU A 41 -19.40 21.99 -22.21
N ALA A 42 -18.66 22.89 -22.87
CA ALA A 42 -17.20 22.87 -22.91
C ALA A 42 -16.59 22.99 -21.50
N CYS A 43 -17.05 23.97 -20.70
CA CYS A 43 -16.60 24.12 -19.31
C CYS A 43 -16.87 22.87 -18.47
N ARG A 44 -18.05 22.24 -18.64
CA ARG A 44 -18.37 21.01 -17.92
C ARG A 44 -17.41 19.88 -18.30
N HIS A 45 -17.14 19.71 -19.58
CA HIS A 45 -16.20 18.71 -20.07
C HIS A 45 -14.78 18.93 -19.52
N GLU A 46 -14.30 20.18 -19.51
CA GLU A 46 -13.01 20.53 -18.92
C GLU A 46 -12.94 20.17 -17.43
N LEU A 47 -13.99 20.43 -16.65
CA LEU A 47 -14.02 20.07 -15.23
C LEU A 47 -14.00 18.56 -15.00
N GLU A 48 -14.68 17.78 -15.86
CA GLU A 48 -14.65 16.33 -15.81
C GLU A 48 -13.25 15.79 -16.15
N LEU A 49 -12.57 16.37 -17.15
CA LEU A 49 -11.19 16.02 -17.49
C LEU A 49 -10.21 16.33 -16.35
N MET A 50 -10.33 17.51 -15.73
CA MET A 50 -9.49 17.90 -14.60
C MET A 50 -9.68 16.96 -13.40
N ALA A 51 -10.92 16.56 -13.12
CA ALA A 51 -11.23 15.60 -12.06
C ALA A 51 -10.57 14.23 -12.34
N ALA A 52 -10.64 13.75 -13.58
CA ALA A 52 -9.97 12.52 -13.99
C ALA A 52 -8.45 12.61 -13.81
N GLN A 53 -7.83 13.72 -14.24
CA GLN A 53 -6.38 13.92 -14.08
C GLN A 53 -5.93 13.90 -12.61
N ILE A 54 -6.68 14.54 -11.71
CA ILE A 54 -6.36 14.51 -10.27
C ILE A 54 -6.51 13.10 -9.69
N SER A 55 -7.52 12.35 -10.14
CA SER A 55 -7.73 10.97 -9.74
C SER A 55 -6.58 10.08 -10.19
N ASP A 56 -6.18 10.19 -11.46
CA ASP A 56 -5.06 9.45 -12.04
C ASP A 56 -3.75 9.76 -11.32
N GLN A 57 -3.51 11.03 -10.99
CA GLN A 57 -2.34 11.43 -10.20
C GLN A 57 -2.36 10.80 -8.81
N ALA A 58 -3.50 10.81 -8.13
CA ALA A 58 -3.63 10.20 -6.81
C ALA A 58 -3.37 8.69 -6.87
N LEU A 59 -3.89 8.01 -7.89
CA LEU A 59 -3.68 6.59 -8.12
C LEU A 59 -2.21 6.27 -8.45
N ALA A 60 -1.57 7.06 -9.31
CA ALA A 60 -0.16 6.88 -9.65
C ALA A 60 0.73 7.01 -8.41
N LEU A 61 0.45 7.98 -7.54
CA LEU A 61 1.16 8.16 -6.28
C LEU A 61 0.93 7.00 -5.30
N SER A 62 -0.30 6.47 -5.23
CA SER A 62 -0.57 5.31 -4.36
C SER A 62 0.16 4.06 -4.86
N ILE A 63 0.20 3.84 -6.17
CA ILE A 63 0.95 2.73 -6.78
C ILE A 63 2.44 2.88 -6.50
N ALA A 64 3.01 4.08 -6.71
CA ALA A 64 4.43 4.32 -6.44
C ALA A 64 4.81 4.01 -4.99
N ARG A 65 3.96 4.42 -4.03
CA ARG A 65 4.17 4.12 -2.60
C ARG A 65 4.09 2.62 -2.31
N ALA A 66 3.12 1.92 -2.87
CA ALA A 66 2.98 0.47 -2.69
C ALA A 66 4.20 -0.27 -3.26
N VAL A 67 4.67 0.12 -4.45
CA VAL A 67 5.88 -0.47 -5.05
C VAL A 67 7.12 -0.23 -4.18
N GLU A 68 7.25 0.97 -3.61
CA GLU A 68 8.37 1.28 -2.71
C GLU A 68 8.33 0.46 -1.42
N SER A 69 7.16 0.37 -0.76
CA SER A 69 7.00 -0.41 0.47
C SER A 69 7.18 -1.90 0.24
N ASP A 70 6.53 -2.44 -0.77
CA ASP A 70 6.53 -3.88 -1.05
C ASP A 70 7.91 -4.30 -1.56
N GLY A 71 8.58 -3.44 -2.32
CA GLY A 71 9.95 -3.67 -2.77
C GLY A 71 10.95 -3.81 -1.63
N GLN A 72 10.77 -3.09 -0.52
CA GLN A 72 11.62 -3.26 0.67
C GLN A 72 11.36 -4.63 1.32
N LEU A 73 10.10 -4.98 1.54
CA LEU A 73 9.70 -6.26 2.12
C LEU A 73 10.20 -7.45 1.30
N ILE A 74 10.07 -7.38 -0.03
CA ILE A 74 10.53 -8.43 -0.95
C ILE A 74 12.05 -8.62 -0.84
N ARG A 75 12.83 -7.53 -0.76
CA ARG A 75 14.29 -7.64 -0.63
C ARG A 75 14.69 -8.29 0.69
N GLU A 76 14.02 -7.95 1.79
CA GLU A 76 14.28 -8.58 3.08
C GLU A 76 13.96 -10.08 3.05
N ALA A 77 12.82 -10.45 2.47
CA ALA A 77 12.45 -11.86 2.29
C ALA A 77 13.45 -12.62 1.41
N GLN A 78 13.94 -12.00 0.34
CA GLN A 78 14.97 -12.58 -0.53
C GLN A 78 16.28 -12.86 0.22
N LEU A 79 16.73 -11.94 1.07
CA LEU A 79 17.94 -12.15 1.87
C LEU A 79 17.80 -13.32 2.84
N VAL A 80 16.63 -13.47 3.48
CA VAL A 80 16.33 -14.60 4.36
C VAL A 80 16.30 -15.90 3.57
N GLU A 81 15.69 -15.91 2.39
CA GLU A 81 15.62 -17.08 1.52
C GLU A 81 17.00 -17.51 1.02
N GLU A 82 17.85 -16.56 0.59
CA GLU A 82 19.22 -16.83 0.19
C GLU A 82 20.05 -17.42 1.34
N GLN A 83 19.88 -16.90 2.55
CA GLN A 83 20.57 -17.43 3.73
C GLN A 83 20.10 -18.86 4.03
N ALA A 84 18.80 -19.11 4.04
CA ALA A 84 18.24 -20.44 4.24
C ALA A 84 18.70 -21.44 3.16
N ALA A 85 18.83 -21.00 1.90
CA ALA A 85 19.35 -21.81 0.81
C ALA A 85 20.82 -22.19 1.02
N LYS A 86 21.66 -21.23 1.42
CA LYS A 86 23.08 -21.47 1.75
C LYS A 86 23.20 -22.42 2.94
N ASP A 87 22.44 -22.21 4.00
CA ASP A 87 22.46 -23.06 5.20
C ASP A 87 22.07 -24.51 4.86
N ARG A 88 21.05 -24.69 4.02
CA ARG A 88 20.67 -26.00 3.51
C ARG A 88 21.79 -26.66 2.70
N GLU A 89 22.44 -25.91 1.81
CA GLU A 89 23.57 -26.41 1.02
C GLU A 89 24.75 -26.84 1.92
N TYR A 90 25.08 -26.04 2.92
CA TYR A 90 26.12 -26.37 3.91
C TYR A 90 25.76 -27.62 4.71
N ALA A 91 24.52 -27.74 5.19
CA ALA A 91 24.06 -28.90 5.94
C ALA A 91 24.18 -30.20 5.11
N ILE A 92 23.80 -30.16 3.83
CA ILE A 92 23.93 -31.31 2.91
C ILE A 92 25.40 -31.67 2.67
N ARG A 93 26.28 -30.68 2.48
CA ARG A 93 27.72 -30.92 2.30
C ARG A 93 28.33 -31.56 3.55
N LEU A 94 27.98 -31.06 4.72
CA LEU A 94 28.48 -31.58 6.00
C LEU A 94 27.95 -32.99 6.28
N SER A 95 26.69 -33.29 5.96
CA SER A 95 26.14 -34.66 6.13
C SER A 95 26.79 -35.67 5.19
N ASN A 96 27.28 -35.22 4.04
CA ASN A 96 27.96 -36.06 3.06
C ASN A 96 29.48 -36.18 3.31
N ASP A 97 30.02 -35.48 4.31
CA ASP A 97 31.42 -35.57 4.70
C ASP A 97 31.65 -36.79 5.62
N PRO A 98 32.44 -37.80 5.19
CA PRO A 98 32.65 -39.03 5.97
C PRO A 98 33.33 -38.79 7.34
N ILE A 99 33.99 -37.64 7.54
CA ILE A 99 34.61 -37.26 8.81
C ILE A 99 33.58 -36.75 9.83
N ALA A 100 32.46 -36.17 9.37
CA ALA A 100 31.38 -35.74 10.26
C ALA A 100 30.59 -36.94 10.82
N ALA A 101 30.38 -37.99 10.01
CA ALA A 101 29.71 -39.22 10.40
C ALA A 101 30.45 -40.01 11.51
N THR A 102 31.76 -39.84 11.64
CA THR A 102 32.59 -40.51 12.67
C THR A 102 32.67 -39.75 13.99
N ARG A 103 32.14 -38.52 14.07
CA ARG A 103 32.06 -37.73 15.32
C ARG A 103 30.70 -37.81 16.01
N SER A 104 29.66 -38.27 15.32
CA SER A 104 28.35 -38.53 15.90
C SER A 104 28.26 -39.93 16.50
N ASP A 105 29.18 -40.28 17.40
CA ASP A 105 29.03 -41.48 18.23
C ASP A 105 28.08 -41.17 19.40
N PRO A 106 26.98 -41.91 19.59
CA PRO A 106 25.92 -41.59 20.54
C PRO A 106 26.27 -42.14 21.93
N ALA A 107 27.20 -41.49 22.63
CA ALA A 107 27.52 -41.87 24.01
C ALA A 107 27.66 -40.66 24.92
N LYS A 108 26.58 -39.87 25.07
CA LYS A 108 26.28 -39.09 26.29
C LYS A 108 24.87 -38.48 26.26
N THR A 109 23.86 -39.33 26.30
CA THR A 109 22.62 -39.00 27.00
C THR A 109 22.93 -38.89 28.49
N LYS A 110 23.21 -37.69 29.00
CA LYS A 110 23.26 -37.44 30.44
C LYS A 110 22.33 -36.29 30.81
N LYS A 111 21.13 -36.70 31.23
CA LYS A 111 20.17 -36.02 32.13
C LYS A 111 19.88 -34.55 31.83
N LEU A 112 18.71 -34.33 31.23
CA LEU A 112 17.86 -33.18 31.55
C LEU A 112 17.71 -33.10 33.08
N GLN A 113 18.43 -32.16 33.71
CA GLN A 113 18.03 -31.64 35.00
C GLN A 113 16.91 -30.62 34.73
N ARG A 114 15.69 -31.05 35.05
CA ARG A 114 14.53 -30.20 35.25
C ARG A 114 14.89 -29.20 36.35
N VAL A 115 15.18 -27.96 35.96
CA VAL A 115 15.12 -26.81 36.86
C VAL A 115 13.66 -26.39 36.85
N GLU A 116 13.00 -26.61 37.98
CA GLU A 116 11.71 -26.01 38.28
C GLU A 116 12.01 -24.54 38.57
N GLU A 117 11.72 -23.67 37.61
CA GLU A 117 11.64 -22.23 37.88
C GLU A 117 10.24 -21.96 38.41
N GLU A 118 10.15 -21.77 39.73
CA GLU A 118 9.03 -21.07 40.37
C GLU A 118 8.93 -19.69 39.71
N HIS A 119 7.88 -19.51 38.91
CA HIS A 119 7.48 -18.20 38.42
C HIS A 119 6.66 -17.55 39.53
N ASP A 120 7.32 -16.75 40.37
CA ASP A 120 6.62 -15.84 41.25
C ASP A 120 6.02 -14.71 40.41
N ASP A 121 4.69 -14.69 40.41
CA ASP A 121 3.83 -13.63 39.95
C ASP A 121 4.12 -12.33 40.72
N ASP A 122 4.93 -11.44 40.15
CA ASP A 122 4.89 -10.01 40.50
C ASP A 122 4.74 -9.17 39.23
N LEU A 123 3.48 -9.07 38.83
CA LEU A 123 2.77 -7.82 38.60
C LEU A 123 3.56 -6.71 37.87
N ILE A 124 3.15 -6.56 36.62
CA ILE A 124 2.97 -5.28 35.93
C ILE A 124 2.82 -4.09 36.89
N ASP A 125 3.82 -3.23 36.92
CA ASP A 125 3.69 -1.80 37.24
C ASP A 125 4.38 -1.03 36.11
N ILE A 126 3.64 -0.71 35.04
CA ILE A 126 2.97 0.59 34.85
C ILE A 126 3.97 1.74 34.68
N LEU A 127 4.10 2.16 33.42
CA LEU A 127 4.24 3.54 32.94
C LEU A 127 4.88 4.55 33.89
N ARG A 128 6.12 4.94 33.56
CA ARG A 128 6.54 6.34 33.66
C ARG A 128 7.60 6.70 32.62
#